data_AF-A0AAD3H815-F1
#
_entry.id   AF-A0AAD3H815-F1
#
_cell.length_a   1.000
_cell.length_b   1.000
_cell.length_c   1.000
_cell.angle_alpha   90.00
_cell.angle_beta   90.00
_cell.angle_gamma   90.00
#
_symmetry.space_group_name_H-M   'P 1'
#
loop_
_entity.id
_entity.type
_entity.pdbx_description
1 polymer ?
#
loop_
_entity_poly.entity_id
_entity_poly.type
_entity_poly.pdbx_seq_one_letter_code
_entity_poly.pdbx_strand_id
1 'polypeptide(L)'
;MTRHSVSLQKPMGIILEIDEERPDLGILVRRIDENGSTAAACRAKPMETDICVRDRLLEINGVDVLDETLENVMDMIIEAPRDIDLVLGRDSDSIIVRWSNGIAVAAKVGDSFRSIASSDAYVKIPYLCESGGCGTCEQTIVIGSCEPRYIRPCCARVPQTDSEIFVSPSDRLKST
;
A
#
# COMPACT_ATOMS: atom_id res chain seq x y z
N MET A 1 5.44 -5.29 15.59
CA MET A 1 4.99 -5.62 14.22
C MET A 1 3.79 -6.54 14.32
N THR A 2 2.73 -6.27 13.57
CA THR A 2 1.51 -7.09 13.52
C THR A 2 1.63 -8.07 12.36
N ARG A 3 1.55 -9.37 12.62
CA ARG A 3 1.59 -10.41 11.58
C ARG A 3 0.20 -10.65 11.00
N HIS A 4 0.12 -10.87 9.70
CA HIS A 4 -1.10 -11.26 9.00
C HIS A 4 -0.77 -12.22 7.86
N SER A 5 -1.70 -13.12 7.57
CA SER A 5 -1.54 -14.17 6.56
C SER A 5 -2.45 -13.91 5.38
N VAL A 6 -1.96 -14.19 4.18
CA VAL A 6 -2.69 -14.00 2.94
C VAL A 6 -2.34 -15.10 1.95
N SER A 7 -3.34 -15.56 1.20
CA SER A 7 -3.14 -16.52 0.12
C SER A 7 -3.35 -15.82 -1.22
N LEU A 8 -2.38 -15.93 -2.12
CA LEU A 8 -2.36 -15.27 -3.42
C LEU A 8 -2.13 -16.25 -4.55
N GLN A 9 -2.68 -15.93 -5.72
CA GLN A 9 -2.39 -16.68 -6.94
C GLN A 9 -1.30 -16.01 -7.77
N LYS A 10 -0.45 -16.79 -8.44
CA LYS A 10 0.44 -16.25 -9.49
C LYS A 10 -0.36 -15.73 -10.70
N PRO A 11 0.10 -14.64 -11.35
CA PRO A 11 1.15 -13.73 -10.91
C PRO A 11 0.67 -12.84 -9.75
N MET A 12 1.45 -12.76 -8.67
CA MET A 12 1.05 -12.01 -7.47
C MET A 12 0.97 -10.50 -7.72
N GLY A 13 1.86 -9.97 -8.57
CA GLY A 13 2.03 -8.53 -8.81
C GLY A 13 2.42 -7.78 -7.55
N ILE A 14 3.32 -8.35 -6.77
CA ILE A 14 4.01 -7.68 -5.66
C ILE A 14 5.44 -7.41 -6.14
N ILE A 15 5.91 -6.18 -5.93
CA ILE A 15 7.29 -5.78 -6.18
C ILE A 15 7.97 -5.71 -4.82
N LEU A 16 9.02 -6.50 -4.67
CA LEU A 16 9.78 -6.66 -3.44
C LEU A 16 11.11 -5.90 -3.51
N GLU A 17 11.57 -5.39 -2.38
CA GLU A 17 12.84 -4.67 -2.26
C GLU A 17 13.48 -4.93 -0.89
N ILE A 18 14.81 -4.88 -0.81
CA ILE A 18 15.51 -4.88 0.48
C ILE A 18 15.43 -3.46 1.05
N ASP A 19 14.99 -3.32 2.29
CA ASP A 19 15.13 -2.06 3.01
C ASP A 19 16.57 -1.94 3.52
N GLU A 20 17.41 -1.16 2.84
CA GLU A 20 18.81 -0.96 3.21
C GLU A 20 18.98 -0.36 4.62
N GLU A 21 17.98 0.36 5.13
CA GLU A 21 18.03 0.94 6.48
C GLU A 21 17.67 -0.08 7.57
N ARG A 22 16.86 -1.08 7.22
CA ARG A 22 16.34 -2.10 8.15
C ARG A 22 16.27 -3.48 7.47
N PRO A 23 17.41 -4.08 7.09
CA PRO A 23 17.44 -5.36 6.39
C PRO A 23 17.03 -6.53 7.29
N ASP A 24 17.17 -6.38 8.61
CA ASP A 24 16.83 -7.36 9.64
C ASP A 24 15.32 -7.57 9.86
N LEU A 25 14.48 -6.72 9.24
CA LEU A 25 13.03 -6.80 9.39
C LEU A 25 12.35 -7.60 8.26
N GLY A 26 13.12 -8.17 7.35
CA GLY A 26 12.62 -8.89 6.18
C GLY A 26 12.39 -7.99 4.97
N ILE A 27 11.95 -8.61 3.88
CA ILE A 27 11.87 -7.99 2.54
C ILE A 27 10.63 -7.11 2.41
N LEU A 28 10.83 -5.87 1.97
CA LEU A 28 9.78 -4.86 1.87
C LEU A 28 8.89 -5.08 0.64
N VAL A 29 7.58 -5.00 0.84
CA VAL A 29 6.60 -4.82 -0.24
C VAL A 29 6.70 -3.38 -0.73
N ARG A 30 7.52 -3.16 -1.75
CA ARG A 30 7.81 -1.82 -2.26
C ARG A 30 6.65 -1.22 -3.05
N ARG A 31 5.96 -2.05 -3.82
CA ARG A 31 4.86 -1.63 -4.70
C ARG A 31 3.98 -2.82 -5.05
N ILE A 32 2.71 -2.53 -5.34
CA ILE A 32 1.76 -3.50 -5.90
C ILE A 32 1.48 -3.12 -7.35
N ASP A 33 1.59 -4.08 -8.26
CA ASP A 33 1.21 -3.92 -9.66
C ASP A 33 -0.32 -3.99 -9.79
N GLU A 34 -0.91 -2.98 -10.44
CA GLU A 34 -2.36 -2.88 -10.65
C GLU A 34 -2.95 -4.06 -11.46
N ASN A 35 -2.11 -4.78 -12.21
CA ASN A 35 -2.49 -5.94 -13.02
C ASN A 35 -2.27 -7.29 -12.31
N GLY A 36 -1.70 -7.28 -11.10
CA GLY A 36 -1.46 -8.48 -10.29
C GLY A 36 -2.70 -9.03 -9.60
N SER A 37 -2.61 -10.28 -9.16
CA SER A 37 -3.66 -10.90 -8.33
C SER A 37 -3.85 -10.17 -7.00
N THR A 38 -2.79 -9.59 -6.42
CA THR A 38 -2.87 -8.77 -5.20
C THR A 38 -3.78 -7.56 -5.42
N ALA A 39 -3.54 -6.77 -6.47
CA ALA A 39 -4.40 -5.63 -6.78
C ALA A 39 -5.83 -6.04 -7.14
N ALA A 40 -6.03 -7.18 -7.80
CA ALA A 40 -7.36 -7.71 -8.07
C ALA A 40 -8.09 -8.08 -6.77
N ALA A 41 -7.42 -8.75 -5.84
CA ALA A 41 -7.95 -9.13 -4.54
C ALA A 41 -8.28 -7.90 -3.68
N CYS A 42 -7.37 -6.91 -3.60
CA CYS A 42 -7.61 -5.66 -2.90
C CYS A 42 -8.78 -4.84 -3.49
N ARG A 43 -9.06 -4.94 -4.79
CA ARG A 43 -10.24 -4.31 -5.41
C ARG A 43 -11.53 -5.06 -5.15
N ALA A 44 -11.51 -6.38 -5.25
CA ALA A 44 -12.70 -7.21 -5.06
C ALA A 44 -13.14 -7.23 -3.60
N LYS A 45 -12.17 -7.29 -2.67
CA LYS A 45 -12.40 -7.45 -1.24
C LYS A 45 -11.39 -6.64 -0.41
N PRO A 46 -11.48 -5.30 -0.41
CA PRO A 46 -10.50 -4.42 0.20
C PRO A 46 -10.30 -4.66 1.70
N MET A 47 -11.34 -5.14 2.41
CA MET A 47 -11.27 -5.42 3.85
C MET A 47 -10.80 -6.85 4.17
N GLU A 48 -10.73 -7.75 3.18
CA GLU A 48 -10.28 -9.14 3.37
C GLU A 48 -8.84 -9.36 2.87
N THR A 49 -8.38 -8.57 1.89
CA THR A 49 -7.00 -8.63 1.39
C THR A 49 -6.17 -7.55 2.07
N ASP A 50 -5.56 -7.90 3.19
CA ASP A 50 -4.80 -6.99 4.03
C ASP A 50 -3.32 -6.87 3.61
N ILE A 51 -3.02 -6.80 2.32
CA ILE A 51 -1.65 -6.51 1.86
C ILE A 51 -1.51 -5.02 1.59
N CYS A 52 -0.56 -4.40 2.25
CA CYS A 52 -0.20 -3.02 2.06
C CYS A 52 1.22 -2.89 1.49
N VAL A 53 1.43 -1.85 0.70
CA VAL A 53 2.77 -1.34 0.43
C VAL A 53 3.39 -0.93 1.77
N ARG A 54 4.68 -1.25 1.93
CA ARG A 54 5.48 -1.17 3.16
C ARG A 54 5.26 -2.27 4.21
N ASP A 55 4.41 -3.25 3.92
CA ASP A 55 4.46 -4.51 4.67
C ASP A 55 5.79 -5.23 4.38
N ARG A 56 6.17 -6.16 5.25
CA ARG A 56 7.38 -6.98 5.04
C ARG A 56 7.04 -8.44 4.99
N LEU A 57 7.66 -9.14 4.04
CA LEU A 57 7.54 -10.57 3.91
C LEU A 57 8.37 -11.26 4.99
N LEU A 58 7.69 -12.09 5.78
CA LEU A 58 8.28 -12.83 6.89
C LEU A 58 8.33 -14.33 6.61
N GLU A 59 7.30 -14.89 5.95
CA GLU A 59 7.25 -16.31 5.62
C GLU A 59 6.60 -16.55 4.24
N ILE A 60 7.06 -17.57 3.53
CA ILE A 60 6.46 -18.10 2.29
C ILE A 60 6.13 -19.57 2.49
N ASN A 61 4.87 -19.97 2.33
CA ASN A 61 4.38 -21.35 2.47
C ASN A 61 4.84 -22.01 3.79
N GLY A 62 4.89 -21.24 4.87
CA GLY A 62 5.33 -21.68 6.20
C GLY A 62 6.86 -21.76 6.40
N VAL A 63 7.65 -21.31 5.43
CA VAL A 63 9.11 -21.17 5.55
C VAL A 63 9.43 -19.72 5.90
N ASP A 64 10.15 -19.50 7.01
CA ASP A 64 10.65 -18.18 7.41
C ASP A 64 11.69 -17.68 6.40
N VAL A 65 11.60 -16.39 6.03
CA VAL A 65 12.47 -15.75 5.03
C VAL A 65 13.17 -14.50 5.54
N LEU A 66 13.25 -14.30 6.86
CA LEU A 66 13.88 -13.11 7.46
C LEU A 66 15.37 -13.02 7.16
N ASP A 67 16.07 -14.15 7.18
CA ASP A 67 17.51 -14.24 6.95
C ASP A 67 17.87 -14.56 5.48
N GLU A 68 16.88 -14.58 4.59
CA GLU A 68 17.04 -14.96 3.19
C GLU A 68 17.34 -13.74 2.30
N THR A 69 18.10 -13.97 1.23
CA THR A 69 18.37 -12.90 0.25
C THR A 69 17.14 -12.63 -0.60
N LEU A 70 17.06 -11.44 -1.20
CA LEU A 70 16.00 -11.13 -2.15
C LEU A 70 15.97 -12.12 -3.34
N GLU A 71 17.14 -12.54 -3.82
CA GLU A 71 17.24 -13.54 -4.89
C GLU A 71 16.63 -14.87 -4.47
N ASN A 72 17.02 -15.41 -3.30
CA ASN A 72 16.47 -16.65 -2.77
C ASN A 72 14.95 -16.58 -2.58
N VAL A 73 14.45 -15.45 -2.05
CA VAL A 73 13.01 -15.25 -1.87
C VAL A 73 12.27 -15.19 -3.19
N MET A 74 12.84 -14.53 -4.20
CA MET A 74 12.27 -14.52 -5.54
C MET A 74 12.24 -15.93 -6.15
N ASP A 75 13.31 -16.71 -5.98
CA ASP A 75 13.37 -18.11 -6.43
C ASP A 75 12.31 -18.96 -5.73
N MET A 76 12.17 -18.84 -4.40
CA MET A 76 11.11 -19.52 -3.64
C MET A 76 9.71 -19.16 -4.16
N ILE A 77 9.46 -17.88 -4.45
CA ILE A 77 8.19 -17.44 -5.03
C ILE A 77 7.99 -18.04 -6.43
N ILE A 78 9.03 -18.06 -7.28
CA ILE A 78 8.97 -18.59 -8.64
C ILE A 78 8.72 -20.10 -8.65
N GLU A 79 9.34 -20.84 -7.74
CA GLU A 79 9.22 -22.30 -7.61
C GLU A 79 7.96 -22.76 -6.88
N ALA A 80 7.35 -21.88 -6.06
CA ALA A 80 6.13 -22.20 -5.33
C ALA A 80 4.97 -22.65 -6.26
N PRO A 81 3.95 -23.34 -5.72
CA PRO A 81 2.73 -23.63 -6.47
C PRO A 81 2.02 -22.36 -6.98
N ARG A 82 0.94 -22.56 -7.74
CA ARG A 82 0.12 -21.45 -8.23
C ARG A 82 -0.44 -20.61 -7.08
N ASP A 83 -0.90 -21.28 -6.03
CA ASP A 83 -1.37 -20.67 -4.79
C ASP A 83 -0.19 -20.59 -3.82
N ILE A 84 0.04 -19.39 -3.28
CA ILE A 84 1.15 -19.10 -2.37
C ILE A 84 0.56 -18.48 -1.11
N ASP A 85 0.90 -19.07 0.04
CA ASP A 85 0.59 -18.50 1.33
C ASP A 85 1.75 -17.63 1.81
N LEU A 86 1.48 -16.38 2.14
CA LEU A 86 2.45 -15.43 2.65
C LEU A 86 2.09 -15.06 4.09
N VAL A 87 3.11 -14.94 4.93
CA VAL A 87 3.01 -14.22 6.21
C VAL A 87 3.74 -12.90 6.05
N LEU A 88 3.01 -11.83 6.26
CA LEU A 88 3.49 -10.46 6.19
C LEU A 88 3.48 -9.84 7.59
N GLY A 89 4.35 -8.88 7.81
CA GLY A 89 4.35 -8.05 9.00
C GLY A 89 4.13 -6.59 8.65
N ARG A 90 3.45 -5.87 9.54
CA ARG A 90 3.23 -4.42 9.47
C ARG A 90 3.71 -3.72 10.72
N ASP A 91 4.31 -2.54 10.59
CA ASP A 91 4.68 -1.70 11.74
C ASP A 91 3.40 -1.33 12.52
N SER A 92 3.41 -1.49 13.85
CA SER A 92 2.20 -1.40 14.70
C SER A 92 1.61 0.01 14.82
N ASP A 93 2.40 1.03 14.49
CA ASP A 93 2.02 2.45 14.46
C ASP A 93 1.57 2.91 13.07
N SER A 94 1.43 1.99 12.12
CA SER A 94 1.04 2.30 10.75
C SER A 94 -0.46 2.59 10.63
N ILE A 95 -0.78 3.59 9.83
CA ILE A 95 -2.13 3.95 9.40
C ILE A 95 -2.31 3.48 7.96
N ILE A 96 -3.33 2.66 7.74
CA ILE A 96 -3.63 2.14 6.41
C ILE A 96 -4.30 3.24 5.59
N VAL A 97 -3.64 3.63 4.49
CA VAL A 97 -4.16 4.58 3.50
C VAL A 97 -4.51 3.81 2.23
N ARG A 98 -5.80 3.71 1.91
CA ARG A 98 -6.32 2.99 0.76
C ARG A 98 -6.76 3.93 -0.34
N TRP A 99 -6.25 3.70 -1.54
CA TRP A 99 -6.55 4.51 -2.71
C TRP A 99 -7.68 3.91 -3.55
N SER A 100 -8.28 4.73 -4.40
CA SER A 100 -9.41 4.32 -5.24
C SER A 100 -9.10 3.23 -6.27
N ASN A 101 -7.82 2.94 -6.52
CA ASN A 101 -7.41 1.78 -7.33
C ASN A 101 -7.35 0.47 -6.52
N GLY A 102 -7.70 0.51 -5.24
CA GLY A 102 -7.69 -0.62 -4.30
C GLY A 102 -6.36 -0.81 -3.57
N ILE A 103 -5.28 -0.15 -3.99
CA ILE A 103 -3.96 -0.30 -3.36
C ILE A 103 -3.96 0.40 -2.00
N ALA A 104 -3.47 -0.31 -0.98
CA ALA A 104 -3.29 0.19 0.37
C ALA A 104 -1.80 0.38 0.70
N VAL A 105 -1.51 1.36 1.56
CA VAL A 105 -0.15 1.67 2.04
C VAL A 105 -0.18 1.75 3.56
N ALA A 106 0.78 1.09 4.21
CA ALA A 106 1.03 1.22 5.65
C ALA A 106 1.84 2.51 5.90
N ALA A 107 1.14 3.63 6.04
CA ALA A 107 1.75 4.95 6.20
C ALA A 107 1.98 5.31 7.67
N LYS A 108 2.83 6.31 7.94
CA LYS A 108 2.99 6.88 9.29
C LYS A 108 2.26 8.22 9.43
N VAL A 109 1.90 8.57 10.66
CA VAL A 109 1.39 9.92 10.97
C VAL A 109 2.39 10.96 10.48
N GLY A 110 1.90 11.96 9.77
CA GLY A 110 2.74 13.02 9.20
C GLY A 110 3.32 12.69 7.82
N ASP A 111 3.13 11.49 7.28
CA ASP A 111 3.56 11.17 5.92
C ASP A 111 2.85 12.05 4.88
N SER A 112 3.54 12.37 3.80
CA SER A 112 3.01 13.14 2.69
C SER A 112 2.09 12.29 1.82
N PHE A 113 0.81 12.69 1.69
CA PHE A 113 -0.11 12.06 0.76
C PHE A 113 0.41 12.11 -0.68
N ARG A 114 1.06 13.20 -1.09
CA ARG A 114 1.71 13.29 -2.41
C ARG A 114 2.77 12.23 -2.60
N SER A 115 3.65 12.05 -1.61
CA SER A 115 4.72 11.06 -1.70
C SER A 115 4.12 9.67 -1.85
N ILE A 116 3.20 9.31 -0.94
CA ILE A 116 2.46 8.03 -0.97
C ILE A 116 1.79 7.79 -2.34
N ALA A 117 1.04 8.77 -2.87
CA ALA A 117 0.41 8.61 -4.17
C ALA A 117 1.44 8.42 -5.29
N SER A 118 2.46 9.29 -5.34
CA SER A 118 3.43 9.31 -6.44
C SER A 118 4.37 8.11 -6.48
N SER A 119 4.78 7.59 -5.32
CA SER A 119 5.79 6.54 -5.24
C SER A 119 5.22 5.17 -4.89
N ASP A 120 4.12 5.11 -4.13
CA ASP A 120 3.75 3.88 -3.42
C ASP A 120 2.41 3.29 -3.93
N ALA A 121 1.44 4.12 -4.34
CA ALA A 121 0.09 3.59 -4.60
C ALA A 121 -0.70 4.15 -5.77
N TYR A 122 -0.57 5.43 -6.16
CA TYR A 122 -1.53 6.07 -7.06
C TYR A 122 -0.90 7.19 -7.92
N VAL A 123 -0.28 6.79 -9.04
CA VAL A 123 0.54 7.67 -9.92
C VAL A 123 -0.30 8.57 -10.84
N LYS A 124 -1.64 8.56 -10.74
CA LYS A 124 -2.55 9.23 -11.69
C LYS A 124 -3.05 10.61 -11.22
N ILE A 125 -2.53 11.17 -10.12
CA ILE A 125 -2.95 12.50 -9.63
C ILE A 125 -2.14 13.61 -10.32
N PRO A 126 -2.80 14.58 -10.99
CA PRO A 126 -2.12 15.70 -11.59
C PRO A 126 -1.73 16.75 -10.53
N TYR A 127 -0.43 16.86 -10.28
CA TYR A 127 0.16 17.89 -9.44
C TYR A 127 0.59 19.09 -10.28
N LEU A 128 -0.31 20.07 -10.48
CA LEU A 128 0.04 21.31 -11.19
C LEU A 128 0.74 22.35 -10.31
N CYS A 129 0.69 22.18 -8.99
CA CYS A 129 1.32 23.08 -8.03
C CYS A 129 1.68 22.35 -6.73
N GLU A 130 2.68 22.85 -6.03
CA GLU A 130 3.12 22.30 -4.74
C GLU A 130 2.53 23.04 -3.53
N SER A 131 2.03 24.27 -3.73
CA SER A 131 1.43 25.11 -2.69
C SER A 131 -0.03 24.78 -2.37
N GLY A 132 -0.66 23.91 -3.15
CA GLY A 132 -2.09 23.62 -3.08
C GLY A 132 -3.00 24.67 -3.72
N GLY A 133 -2.50 25.82 -4.17
CA GLY A 133 -3.33 26.92 -4.70
C GLY A 133 -4.14 26.57 -5.96
N CYS A 134 -3.68 25.62 -6.76
CA CYS A 134 -4.29 25.24 -8.04
C CYS A 134 -5.51 24.31 -7.92
N GLY A 135 -5.68 23.61 -6.80
CA GLY A 135 -6.82 22.70 -6.57
C GLY A 135 -6.84 21.41 -7.42
N THR A 136 -5.97 21.24 -8.42
CA THR A 136 -6.06 20.14 -9.39
C THR A 136 -5.82 18.74 -8.82
N CYS A 137 -5.11 18.66 -7.70
CA CYS A 137 -4.88 17.40 -7.02
C CYS A 137 -5.95 17.08 -5.97
N GLU A 138 -6.99 17.91 -5.81
CA GLU A 138 -7.99 17.72 -4.74
C GLU A 138 -8.56 16.30 -4.73
N GLN A 139 -8.55 15.67 -3.56
CA GLN A 139 -9.11 14.35 -3.32
C GLN A 139 -10.08 14.45 -2.14
N THR A 140 -10.90 13.42 -2.00
CA THR A 140 -11.75 13.22 -0.83
C THR A 140 -11.17 12.10 0.01
N ILE A 141 -11.09 12.30 1.33
CA ILE A 141 -10.76 11.26 2.29
C ILE A 141 -11.94 10.93 3.19
N VAL A 142 -12.06 9.65 3.54
CA VAL A 142 -12.99 9.14 4.56
C VAL A 142 -12.16 8.40 5.59
N ILE A 143 -12.34 8.76 6.87
CA ILE A 143 -11.64 8.13 7.99
C ILE A 143 -12.67 7.36 8.80
N GLY A 144 -12.57 6.03 8.85
CA GLY A 144 -13.57 5.18 9.48
C GLY A 144 -14.99 5.46 8.97
N SER A 145 -15.93 5.72 9.88
CA SER A 145 -17.33 6.06 9.56
C SER A 145 -17.62 7.56 9.53
N CYS A 146 -16.59 8.42 9.47
CA CYS A 146 -16.77 9.87 9.46
C CYS A 146 -17.24 10.40 8.10
N GLU A 147 -17.75 11.64 8.10
CA GLU A 147 -18.08 12.34 6.87
C GLU A 147 -16.83 12.57 5.98
N PRO A 148 -16.99 12.54 4.65
CA PRO A 148 -15.90 12.78 3.74
C PRO A 148 -15.32 14.19 3.88
N ARG A 149 -13.99 14.31 3.78
CA ARG A 149 -13.26 15.59 3.84
C ARG A 149 -12.42 15.80 2.59
N TYR A 150 -12.41 17.02 2.08
CA TYR A 150 -11.56 17.37 0.95
C TYR A 150 -10.14 17.67 1.42
N ILE A 151 -9.16 17.11 0.72
CA ILE A 151 -7.75 17.37 0.93
C ILE A 151 -7.07 17.72 -0.38
N ARG A 152 -5.91 18.37 -0.28
CA ARG A 152 -4.99 18.56 -1.39
C ARG A 152 -3.73 17.74 -1.08
N PRO A 153 -3.50 16.57 -1.71
CA PRO A 153 -2.39 15.68 -1.40
C PRO A 153 -1.01 16.35 -1.46
N CYS A 154 -0.84 17.40 -2.27
CA CYS A 154 0.43 18.13 -2.34
C CYS A 154 0.84 18.80 -1.02
N CYS A 155 -0.11 19.22 -0.18
CA CYS A 155 0.16 19.85 1.10
C CYS A 155 -0.39 19.06 2.31
N ALA A 156 -1.33 18.15 2.09
CA ALA A 156 -1.89 17.32 3.14
C ALA A 156 -0.89 16.28 3.66
N ARG A 157 -1.05 15.93 4.93
CA ARG A 157 -0.30 14.88 5.62
C ARG A 157 -1.26 13.87 6.24
N VAL A 158 -0.81 12.63 6.39
CA VAL A 158 -1.56 11.57 7.06
C VAL A 158 -1.86 12.03 8.50
N PRO A 159 -3.13 12.19 8.87
CA PRO A 159 -3.52 12.62 10.22
C PRO A 159 -3.31 11.49 11.24
N GLN A 160 -3.29 11.85 12.52
CA GLN A 160 -3.40 10.86 13.59
C GLN A 160 -4.82 10.29 13.63
N THR A 161 -4.94 8.96 13.57
CA THR A 161 -6.21 8.23 13.62
C THR A 161 -5.95 6.76 13.94
N ASP A 162 -6.92 6.11 14.60
CA ASP A 162 -6.91 4.67 14.87
C ASP A 162 -7.71 3.88 13.80
N SER A 163 -8.15 4.58 12.74
CA SER A 163 -8.97 4.03 11.65
C SER A 163 -8.30 4.19 10.30
N GLU A 164 -8.60 3.28 9.37
CA GLU A 164 -8.16 3.37 7.97
C GLU A 164 -8.65 4.66 7.29
N ILE A 165 -7.87 5.11 6.32
CA ILE A 165 -8.16 6.29 5.50
C ILE A 165 -8.41 5.83 4.07
N PHE A 166 -9.61 6.08 3.55
CA PHE A 166 -9.94 5.85 2.14
C PHE A 166 -9.79 7.14 1.37
N VAL A 167 -9.04 7.12 0.28
CA VAL A 167 -8.79 8.26 -0.61
C VAL A 167 -9.48 8.02 -1.95
N SER A 168 -10.27 8.98 -2.40
CA SER A 168 -11.00 8.93 -3.67
C SER A 168 -10.85 10.24 -4.46
N PRO A 169 -10.99 10.20 -5.79
CA PRO A 169 -11.07 11.42 -6.60
C PRO A 169 -12.11 12.40 -6.06
N SER A 170 -11.77 13.69 -6.05
CA SER A 170 -12.74 14.73 -5.70
C SER A 170 -13.87 14.78 -6.73
N ASP A 171 -15.10 14.84 -6.25
CA ASP A 171 -16.29 15.09 -7.05
C ASP A 171 -16.39 16.56 -7.54
N ARG A 172 -15.54 17.45 -7.02
CA ARG A 172 -15.46 18.86 -7.43
C ARG A 172 -14.58 19.09 -8.64
N LEU A 173 -13.71 18.13 -8.96
CA LEU A 173 -12.91 18.15 -10.19
C LEU A 173 -13.78 17.64 -11.33
N LYS A 174 -14.45 18.57 -12.03
CA LYS A 174 -15.16 18.22 -13.27
C LYS A 174 -14.15 17.68 -14.28
N SER A 175 -14.46 16.52 -14.85
CA SER A 175 -13.76 15.99 -16.03
C SER A 175 -13.84 17.04 -17.15
N THR A 176 -12.74 17.76 -17.35
CA THR A 176 -12.48 18.56 -18.56
C THR A 176 -12.24 17.65 -19.74
#